data_AF-A0AAJ6J8E7-F1
#
_entry.id   AF-A0AAJ6J8E7-F1
#
_cell.length_a   1.000
_cell.length_b   1.000
_cell.length_c   1.000
_cell.angle_alpha   90.00
_cell.angle_beta   90.00
_cell.angle_gamma   90.00
#
_symmetry.space_group_name_H-M   'P 1'
#
loop_
_entity.id
_entity.type
_entity.pdbx_description
1 polymer ?
#
loop_
_entity_poly.entity_id
_entity_poly.type
_entity_poly.pdbx_seq_one_letter_code
_entity_poly.pdbx_strand_id
1 'polypeptide(L)'
;MSGRFRRSPAVCFLLGLPRSGTTLLAHLLQHHPDIVAPPEPWLMLALEAFGRVDQRHPAGSSLIEAATSEFLGRIDRTIVSRAFADAAYDQYLAEAGKRIIIDKTPRYWTALEFLESVYPEAPHILLMRNPYAIAASLKSTWGIPLRAETSHPISVSSLADLMLRLPDVIISSLADLVLGLPKLAAHRARPQTQLVQYELLVAHPDEEIRRLLTGLGCDPAAVASAGMRQADYLRSSSFGDRKILERNAVDESSVKTWQSHLSVEEMQTVTDLVGAELLLELGYEQELLHAQQAGVLDRGGEVTELYRQMFRTWWDLRSTKTGALSGPSHAGEPVHTAWDVSEKVRAACDISKVRQANGPSDADVEQNLRPATSMAAPLQQALLALEADRAAGLDAIRKRDAAIEMLRGEVARLEQILNTI
;
A
#
# COMPACT_ATOMS: atom_id res chain seq x y z
N MET A 1 -37.67 21.22 4.82
CA MET A 1 -36.70 20.56 5.73
C MET A 1 -35.44 21.40 5.67
N SER A 2 -35.13 22.13 6.75
CA SER A 2 -34.01 23.05 6.81
C SER A 2 -32.68 22.29 6.69
N GLY A 3 -31.92 22.60 5.65
CA GLY A 3 -30.54 22.15 5.49
C GLY A 3 -29.68 22.74 6.59
N ARG A 4 -29.56 22.03 7.72
CA ARG A 4 -28.40 22.18 8.58
C ARG A 4 -27.21 21.77 7.72
N PHE A 5 -26.35 22.72 7.35
CA PHE A 5 -24.98 22.41 6.96
C PHE A 5 -24.41 21.54 8.09
N ARG A 6 -24.31 20.22 7.87
CA ARG A 6 -23.67 19.34 8.84
C ARG A 6 -22.22 19.81 8.95
N ARG A 7 -21.75 20.04 10.17
CA ARG A 7 -20.31 20.25 10.40
C ARG A 7 -19.61 18.98 9.94
N SER A 8 -18.52 19.10 9.18
CA SER A 8 -17.67 17.94 8.86
C SER A 8 -17.25 17.23 10.15
N PRO A 9 -17.11 15.89 10.12
CA PRO A 9 -16.63 15.13 11.27
C PRO A 9 -15.25 15.61 11.70
N ALA A 10 -14.98 15.56 13.00
CA ALA A 10 -13.63 15.80 13.52
C ALA A 10 -12.79 14.52 13.35
N VAL A 11 -11.88 14.54 12.37
CA VAL A 11 -11.02 13.41 12.02
C VAL A 11 -9.59 13.69 12.50
N CYS A 12 -8.98 12.70 13.13
CA CYS A 12 -7.56 12.67 13.45
C CYS A 12 -6.91 11.45 12.80
N PHE A 13 -5.77 11.64 12.14
CA PHE A 13 -5.01 10.52 11.57
C PHE A 13 -3.90 10.10 12.52
N LEU A 14 -3.90 8.82 12.92
CA LEU A 14 -2.81 8.21 13.67
C LEU A 14 -1.87 7.50 12.70
N LEU A 15 -0.73 8.16 12.45
CA LEU A 15 0.33 7.75 11.56
C LEU A 15 1.41 6.97 12.32
N GLY A 16 1.99 5.98 11.65
CA GLY A 16 3.09 5.18 12.16
C GLY A 16 3.29 3.95 11.29
N LEU A 17 4.46 3.35 11.39
CA LEU A 17 4.70 2.06 10.74
C LEU A 17 3.93 0.94 11.44
N PRO A 18 3.63 -0.17 10.73
CA PRO A 18 3.26 -1.39 11.42
C PRO A 18 4.26 -1.71 12.53
N ARG A 19 3.77 -2.28 13.64
CA ARG A 19 4.57 -2.68 14.80
C ARG A 19 5.22 -1.52 15.59
N SER A 20 4.91 -0.26 15.31
CA SER A 20 5.38 0.88 16.12
C SER A 20 4.56 1.13 17.40
N GLY A 21 3.46 0.39 17.62
CA GLY A 21 2.58 0.57 18.79
C GLY A 21 1.32 1.40 18.53
N THR A 22 0.99 1.68 17.26
CA THR A 22 -0.19 2.50 16.90
C THR A 22 -1.51 1.91 17.40
N THR A 23 -1.65 0.58 17.45
CA THR A 23 -2.82 -0.08 18.05
C THR A 23 -2.92 0.18 19.55
N LEU A 24 -1.80 0.18 20.29
CA LEU A 24 -1.78 0.52 21.71
C LEU A 24 -2.21 1.98 21.91
N LEU A 25 -1.63 2.91 21.13
CA LEU A 25 -1.96 4.32 21.26
C LEU A 25 -3.43 4.61 20.92
N ALA A 26 -3.95 4.04 19.82
CA ALA A 26 -5.37 4.13 19.48
C ALA A 26 -6.26 3.60 20.60
N HIS A 27 -5.89 2.45 21.18
CA HIS A 27 -6.60 1.84 22.29
C HIS A 27 -6.62 2.72 23.54
N LEU A 28 -5.50 3.35 23.90
CA LEU A 28 -5.44 4.27 25.04
C LEU A 28 -6.29 5.52 24.79
N LEU A 29 -6.19 6.15 23.62
CA LEU A 29 -6.92 7.39 23.31
C LEU A 29 -8.44 7.20 23.26
N GLN A 30 -8.94 6.07 22.75
CA GLN A 30 -10.39 5.84 22.68
C GLN A 30 -11.08 5.62 24.05
N HIS A 31 -10.31 5.52 25.14
CA HIS A 31 -10.89 5.54 26.49
C HIS A 31 -11.48 6.90 26.84
N HIS A 32 -11.09 7.97 26.12
CA HIS A 32 -11.74 9.27 26.25
C HIS A 32 -13.21 9.19 25.78
N PRO A 33 -14.15 9.83 26.50
CA PRO A 33 -15.58 9.77 26.17
C PRO A 33 -15.90 10.30 24.77
N ASP A 34 -15.11 11.25 24.26
CA ASP A 34 -15.34 11.85 22.94
C ASP A 34 -14.63 11.19 21.76
N ILE A 35 -13.76 10.19 21.99
CA ILE A 35 -12.89 9.63 20.94
C ILE A 35 -13.28 8.19 20.59
N VAL A 36 -13.56 7.91 19.31
CA VAL A 36 -13.69 6.55 18.77
C VAL A 36 -12.49 6.23 17.87
N ALA A 37 -11.95 5.01 17.96
CA ALA A 37 -10.85 4.55 17.12
C ALA A 37 -11.19 3.18 16.50
N PRO A 38 -11.87 3.14 15.33
CA PRO A 38 -12.19 1.88 14.68
C PRO A 38 -10.92 1.08 14.31
N PRO A 39 -11.02 -0.26 14.23
CA PRO A 39 -9.88 -1.11 13.92
C PRO A 39 -9.50 -1.02 12.43
N GLU A 40 -8.50 -0.19 12.12
CA GLU A 40 -7.90 -0.01 10.78
C GLU A 40 -8.95 0.10 9.66
N PRO A 41 -9.54 1.29 9.45
CA PRO A 41 -10.55 1.48 8.41
C PRO A 41 -10.07 1.17 6.99
N TRP A 42 -8.78 1.40 6.68
CA TRP A 42 -8.23 1.34 5.32
C TRP A 42 -8.95 2.24 4.28
N LEU A 43 -9.86 3.09 4.74
CA LEU A 43 -10.78 3.86 3.91
C LEU A 43 -10.03 4.87 3.04
N MET A 44 -9.11 5.63 3.62
CA MET A 44 -8.39 6.66 2.87
C MET A 44 -7.48 6.09 1.78
N LEU A 45 -6.91 4.89 1.98
CA LEU A 45 -6.13 4.22 0.94
C LEU A 45 -7.04 3.71 -0.20
N ALA A 46 -8.23 3.22 0.13
CA ALA A 46 -9.22 2.85 -0.88
C ALA A 46 -9.71 4.07 -1.68
N LEU A 47 -9.91 5.21 -1.01
CA LEU A 47 -10.30 6.47 -1.66
C LEU A 47 -9.17 7.09 -2.49
N GLU A 48 -7.90 6.96 -2.09
CA GLU A 48 -6.76 7.35 -2.93
C GLU A 48 -6.78 6.58 -4.27
N ALA A 49 -7.10 5.29 -4.20
CA ALA A 49 -7.24 4.42 -5.35
C ALA A 49 -8.57 4.58 -6.12
N PHE A 50 -9.47 5.49 -5.69
CA PHE A 50 -10.78 5.68 -6.31
C PHE A 50 -10.65 6.01 -7.81
N GLY A 51 -11.22 5.15 -8.66
CA GLY A 51 -11.15 5.28 -10.12
C GLY A 51 -10.13 4.36 -10.79
N ARG A 52 -9.29 3.64 -10.03
CA ARG A 52 -8.44 2.56 -10.59
C ARG A 52 -9.31 1.36 -10.98
N VAL A 53 -9.02 0.78 -12.14
CA VAL A 53 -9.78 -0.34 -12.71
C VAL A 53 -8.95 -1.62 -12.66
N ASP A 54 -9.56 -2.73 -12.21
CA ASP A 54 -8.90 -4.05 -12.28
C ASP A 54 -8.77 -4.47 -13.75
N GLN A 55 -7.56 -4.85 -14.16
CA GLN A 55 -7.27 -5.30 -15.52
C GLN A 55 -7.99 -6.60 -15.90
N ARG A 56 -8.58 -7.31 -14.94
CA ARG A 56 -9.38 -8.53 -15.16
C ARG A 56 -10.88 -8.25 -15.21
N HIS A 57 -11.29 -6.99 -15.29
CA HIS A 57 -12.70 -6.64 -15.26
C HIS A 57 -13.45 -7.22 -16.49
N PRO A 58 -14.51 -8.04 -16.29
CA PRO A 58 -15.13 -8.81 -17.38
C PRO A 58 -15.87 -7.96 -18.41
N ALA A 59 -16.22 -6.71 -18.07
CA ALA A 59 -16.83 -5.76 -19.01
C ALA A 59 -15.81 -4.95 -19.85
N GLY A 60 -14.55 -5.39 -19.89
CA GLY A 60 -13.46 -4.77 -20.67
C GLY A 60 -12.76 -3.66 -19.89
N SER A 61 -11.61 -3.97 -19.29
CA SER A 61 -10.86 -3.05 -18.42
C SER A 61 -10.45 -1.77 -19.14
N SER A 62 -9.96 -1.86 -20.38
CA SER A 62 -9.50 -0.68 -21.15
C SER A 62 -10.63 0.31 -21.43
N LEU A 63 -11.84 -0.17 -21.76
CA LEU A 63 -12.99 0.71 -22.02
C LEU A 63 -13.46 1.40 -20.74
N ILE A 64 -13.53 0.66 -19.63
CA ILE A 64 -13.90 1.21 -18.32
C ILE A 64 -12.86 2.21 -17.86
N GLU A 65 -11.57 1.91 -18.00
CA GLU A 65 -10.48 2.81 -17.63
C GLU A 65 -10.55 4.12 -18.42
N ALA A 66 -10.76 4.04 -19.74
CA ALA A 66 -10.92 5.22 -20.59
C ALA A 66 -12.15 6.06 -20.20
N ALA A 67 -13.33 5.45 -20.12
CA ALA A 67 -14.57 6.16 -19.80
C ALA A 67 -14.58 6.72 -18.37
N THR A 68 -14.06 5.95 -17.41
CA THR A 68 -13.95 6.39 -16.00
C THR A 68 -12.96 7.54 -15.89
N SER A 69 -11.80 7.46 -16.56
CA SER A 69 -10.81 8.54 -16.55
C SER A 69 -11.35 9.82 -17.18
N GLU A 70 -12.10 9.72 -18.28
CA GLU A 70 -12.77 10.87 -18.90
C GLU A 70 -13.77 11.52 -17.94
N PHE A 71 -14.60 10.72 -17.27
CA PHE A 71 -15.58 11.23 -16.30
C PHE A 71 -14.89 11.86 -15.08
N LEU A 72 -13.92 11.15 -14.48
CA LEU A 72 -13.20 11.62 -13.30
C LEU A 72 -12.34 12.84 -13.59
N GLY A 73 -11.86 13.02 -14.83
CA GLY A 73 -11.15 14.23 -15.27
C GLY A 73 -12.03 15.49 -15.29
N ARG A 74 -13.36 15.35 -15.17
CA ARG A 74 -14.32 16.47 -15.13
C ARG A 74 -14.80 16.81 -13.71
N ILE A 75 -14.32 16.12 -12.68
CA ILE A 75 -14.74 16.33 -11.29
C ILE A 75 -13.55 16.55 -10.37
N ASP A 76 -13.80 17.20 -9.24
CA ASP A 76 -12.83 17.25 -8.15
C ASP A 76 -12.91 15.95 -7.32
N ARG A 77 -11.95 15.05 -7.54
CA ARG A 77 -11.86 13.76 -6.83
C ARG A 77 -11.66 13.94 -5.33
N THR A 78 -11.05 15.03 -4.88
CA THR A 78 -10.83 15.31 -3.46
C THR A 78 -12.15 15.64 -2.77
N ILE A 79 -12.99 16.47 -3.39
CA ILE A 79 -14.33 16.78 -2.86
C ILE A 79 -15.21 15.52 -2.77
N VAL A 80 -15.18 14.68 -3.80
CA VAL A 80 -15.95 13.43 -3.81
C VAL A 80 -15.44 12.45 -2.76
N SER A 81 -14.12 12.29 -2.65
CA SER A 81 -13.49 11.45 -1.62
C SER A 81 -13.84 11.94 -0.22
N ARG A 82 -13.80 13.25 0.00
CA ARG A 82 -14.20 13.86 1.27
C ARG A 82 -15.67 13.60 1.58
N ALA A 83 -16.57 13.75 0.62
CA ALA A 83 -18.00 13.51 0.83
C ALA A 83 -18.27 12.05 1.23
N PHE A 84 -17.58 11.10 0.60
CA PHE A 84 -17.66 9.68 0.98
C PHE A 84 -17.10 9.43 2.38
N ALA A 85 -15.90 9.95 2.66
CA ALA A 85 -15.25 9.80 3.96
C ALA A 85 -16.08 10.43 5.09
N ASP A 86 -16.61 11.64 4.90
CA ASP A 86 -17.47 12.33 5.85
C ASP A 86 -18.71 11.49 6.17
N ALA A 87 -19.37 10.91 5.16
CA ALA A 87 -20.53 10.05 5.37
C ALA A 87 -20.19 8.77 6.17
N ALA A 88 -19.05 8.14 5.89
CA ALA A 88 -18.61 6.94 6.60
C ALA A 88 -18.21 7.24 8.05
N TYR A 89 -17.42 8.29 8.28
CA TYR A 89 -16.99 8.68 9.61
C TYR A 89 -18.14 9.20 10.47
N ASP A 90 -19.08 9.97 9.91
CA ASP A 90 -20.29 10.40 10.61
C ASP A 90 -21.11 9.20 11.13
N GLN A 91 -21.19 8.11 10.36
CA GLN A 91 -21.89 6.90 10.82
C GLN A 91 -21.20 6.26 12.03
N TYR A 92 -19.87 6.11 11.99
CA TYR A 92 -19.10 5.61 13.14
C TYR A 92 -19.23 6.50 14.37
N LEU A 93 -19.17 7.82 14.19
CA LEU A 93 -19.31 8.79 15.27
C LEU A 93 -20.71 8.74 15.89
N ALA A 94 -21.75 8.67 15.05
CA ALA A 94 -23.14 8.60 15.49
C ALA A 94 -23.45 7.30 16.24
N GLU A 95 -22.96 6.16 15.75
CA GLU A 95 -23.15 4.86 16.40
C GLU A 95 -22.41 4.81 17.75
N ALA A 96 -21.21 5.35 17.82
CA ALA A 96 -20.43 5.40 19.06
C ALA A 96 -20.90 6.48 20.05
N GLY A 97 -21.71 7.45 19.61
CA GLY A 97 -22.07 8.63 20.40
C GLY A 97 -20.88 9.54 20.71
N LYS A 98 -19.86 9.55 19.85
CA LYS A 98 -18.58 10.23 20.05
C LYS A 98 -18.37 11.37 19.04
N ARG A 99 -17.40 12.24 19.29
CA ARG A 99 -17.20 13.49 18.52
C ARG A 99 -15.97 13.46 17.60
N ILE A 100 -14.95 12.70 17.96
CA ILE A 100 -13.68 12.62 17.23
C ILE A 100 -13.44 11.18 16.83
N ILE A 101 -13.10 10.98 15.56
CA ILE A 101 -12.66 9.69 15.04
C ILE A 101 -11.14 9.72 14.88
N ILE A 102 -10.47 8.73 15.45
CA ILE A 102 -9.06 8.45 15.17
C ILE A 102 -9.01 7.36 14.11
N ASP A 103 -8.65 7.75 12.90
CA ASP A 103 -8.33 6.80 11.85
C ASP A 103 -6.86 6.42 11.97
N LYS A 104 -6.65 5.22 12.52
CA LYS A 104 -5.36 4.55 12.56
C LYS A 104 -5.36 3.48 11.48
N THR A 105 -4.62 3.70 10.40
CA THR A 105 -4.38 2.69 9.37
C THR A 105 -2.88 2.58 9.09
N PRO A 106 -2.31 1.36 9.12
CA PRO A 106 -0.93 1.16 8.72
C PRO A 106 -0.71 1.64 7.28
N ARG A 107 0.49 2.14 6.98
CA ARG A 107 0.89 2.58 5.62
C ARG A 107 0.24 3.85 5.08
N TYR A 108 -0.35 4.68 5.92
CA TYR A 108 -0.69 6.05 5.54
C TYR A 108 0.51 6.89 5.08
N TRP A 109 1.75 6.44 5.32
CA TRP A 109 2.95 6.99 4.67
C TRP A 109 2.89 6.99 3.13
N THR A 110 2.03 6.15 2.52
CA THR A 110 1.82 6.08 1.06
C THR A 110 0.83 7.12 0.53
N ALA A 111 0.08 7.79 1.42
CA ALA A 111 -1.04 8.66 1.05
C ALA A 111 -1.06 9.97 1.85
N LEU A 112 0.07 10.42 2.39
CA LEU A 112 0.14 11.61 3.26
C LEU A 112 -0.42 12.85 2.56
N GLU A 113 -0.01 13.08 1.31
CA GLU A 113 -0.47 14.20 0.48
C GLU A 113 -1.97 14.10 0.19
N PHE A 114 -2.48 12.87 0.00
CA PHE A 114 -3.91 12.64 -0.20
C PHE A 114 -4.71 12.96 1.07
N LEU A 115 -4.24 12.50 2.25
CA LEU A 115 -4.87 12.84 3.53
C LEU A 115 -4.96 14.35 3.74
N GLU A 116 -3.87 15.07 3.47
CA GLU A 116 -3.81 16.53 3.57
C GLU A 116 -4.70 17.24 2.55
N SER A 117 -4.85 16.67 1.35
CA SER A 117 -5.77 17.24 0.36
C SER A 117 -7.24 17.10 0.78
N VAL A 118 -7.62 15.95 1.35
CA VAL A 118 -9.01 15.65 1.74
C VAL A 118 -9.36 16.35 3.06
N TYR A 119 -8.43 16.34 4.03
CA TYR A 119 -8.59 16.90 5.37
C TYR A 119 -7.39 17.79 5.76
N PRO A 120 -7.26 18.99 5.17
CA PRO A 120 -6.08 19.85 5.37
C PRO A 120 -5.88 20.27 6.83
N GLU A 121 -6.97 20.46 7.57
CA GLU A 121 -6.97 20.89 8.96
C GLU A 121 -6.95 19.73 9.97
N ALA A 122 -6.94 18.46 9.52
CA ALA A 122 -6.94 17.35 10.45
C ALA A 122 -5.63 17.28 11.25
N PRO A 123 -5.69 17.15 12.60
CA PRO A 123 -4.52 16.86 13.40
C PRO A 123 -3.99 15.47 13.08
N HIS A 124 -2.67 15.36 12.95
CA HIS A 124 -1.99 14.07 12.82
C HIS A 124 -1.31 13.75 14.15
N ILE A 125 -1.41 12.49 14.59
CA ILE A 125 -0.55 11.95 15.63
C ILE A 125 0.45 11.04 14.93
N LEU A 126 1.74 11.28 15.11
CA LEU A 126 2.80 10.53 14.46
C LEU A 126 3.58 9.73 15.49
N LEU A 127 3.43 8.41 15.48
CA LEU A 127 4.11 7.50 16.38
C LEU A 127 5.36 6.90 15.74
N MET A 128 6.51 7.26 16.32
CA MET A 128 7.83 6.72 16.00
C MET A 128 8.25 5.66 17.01
N ARG A 129 9.04 4.69 16.55
CA ARG A 129 9.62 3.63 17.39
C ARG A 129 10.99 3.25 16.82
N ASN A 130 11.88 2.79 17.69
CA ASN A 130 13.19 2.25 17.30
C ASN A 130 13.06 1.27 16.12
N PRO A 131 13.72 1.52 14.98
CA PRO A 131 13.65 0.65 13.81
C PRO A 131 14.11 -0.79 14.06
N TYR A 132 15.09 -1.02 14.93
CA TYR A 132 15.49 -2.38 15.34
C TYR A 132 14.37 -3.10 16.09
N ALA A 133 13.63 -2.39 16.96
CA ALA A 133 12.48 -2.94 17.66
C ALA A 133 11.30 -3.26 16.71
N ILE A 134 11.08 -2.42 15.70
CA ILE A 134 10.11 -2.69 14.63
C ILE A 134 10.53 -3.96 13.87
N ALA A 135 11.78 -4.06 13.42
CA ALA A 135 12.31 -5.19 12.68
C ALA A 135 12.23 -6.51 13.48
N ALA A 136 12.63 -6.51 14.76
CA ALA A 136 12.48 -7.66 15.64
C ALA A 136 11.02 -8.11 15.80
N SER A 137 10.08 -7.15 15.83
CA SER A 137 8.65 -7.42 15.90
C SER A 137 8.11 -8.01 14.59
N LEU A 138 8.55 -7.50 13.43
CA LEU A 138 8.23 -8.06 12.11
C LEU A 138 8.73 -9.51 11.97
N LYS A 139 9.98 -9.77 12.34
CA LYS A 139 10.57 -11.13 12.35
C LYS A 139 9.76 -12.08 13.24
N SER A 140 9.57 -11.73 14.51
CA SER A 140 8.94 -12.64 15.49
C SER A 140 7.43 -12.81 15.31
N THR A 141 6.72 -11.82 14.73
CA THR A 141 5.26 -11.86 14.60
C THR A 141 4.82 -12.33 13.22
N TRP A 142 5.52 -11.93 12.16
CA TRP A 142 5.12 -12.20 10.77
C TRP A 142 6.13 -13.05 10.00
N GLY A 143 7.21 -13.50 10.63
CA GLY A 143 8.21 -14.33 9.98
C GLY A 143 8.98 -13.61 8.87
N ILE A 144 9.06 -12.28 8.92
CA ILE A 144 9.78 -11.49 7.91
C ILE A 144 11.27 -11.83 7.99
N PRO A 145 11.88 -12.39 6.92
CA PRO A 145 13.29 -12.66 6.91
C PRO A 145 14.08 -11.35 6.85
N LEU A 146 15.00 -11.18 7.79
CA LEU A 146 15.96 -10.06 7.84
C LEU A 146 17.36 -10.51 7.42
N ARG A 147 17.49 -11.74 6.90
CA ARG A 147 18.72 -12.32 6.34
C ARG A 147 18.39 -12.94 4.98
N ALA A 148 19.32 -12.86 4.04
CA ALA A 148 19.34 -13.78 2.91
C ALA A 148 19.87 -15.14 3.39
N GLU A 149 19.22 -16.25 3.03
CA GLU A 149 19.61 -17.60 3.48
C GLU A 149 21.00 -18.07 2.96
N THR A 150 21.72 -17.23 2.22
CA THR A 150 23.04 -17.56 1.67
C THR A 150 24.13 -16.76 2.39
N SER A 151 25.12 -17.48 2.94
CA SER A 151 26.30 -17.00 3.69
C SER A 151 27.31 -16.18 2.87
N HIS A 152 26.85 -15.34 1.96
CA HIS A 152 27.69 -14.46 1.16
C HIS A 152 27.35 -13.00 1.47
N PRO A 153 28.34 -12.08 1.40
CA PRO A 153 28.06 -10.65 1.51
C PRO A 153 26.94 -10.31 0.53
N ILE A 154 25.88 -9.69 1.04
CA ILE A 154 24.66 -9.37 0.28
C ILE A 154 25.09 -8.50 -0.91
N SER A 155 25.17 -9.10 -2.09
CA SER A 155 25.30 -8.36 -3.34
C SER A 155 23.92 -7.79 -3.71
N VAL A 156 23.91 -6.65 -4.39
CA VAL A 156 22.71 -6.00 -4.94
C VAL A 156 21.87 -6.99 -5.74
N SER A 157 22.53 -7.87 -6.50
CA SER A 157 21.91 -8.93 -7.29
C SER A 157 21.17 -9.98 -6.44
N SER A 158 21.71 -10.33 -5.26
CA SER A 158 21.07 -11.29 -4.35
C SER A 158 19.79 -10.76 -3.72
N LEU A 159 19.72 -9.45 -3.46
CA LEU A 159 18.54 -8.84 -2.85
C LEU A 159 17.46 -8.48 -3.88
N ALA A 160 17.85 -8.12 -5.10
CA ALA A 160 16.93 -8.01 -6.23
C ALA A 160 16.26 -9.36 -6.55
N ASP A 161 17.03 -10.45 -6.58
CA ASP A 161 16.50 -11.81 -6.76
C ASP A 161 15.60 -12.23 -5.60
N LEU A 162 15.94 -11.85 -4.37
CA LEU A 162 15.10 -12.06 -3.20
C LEU A 162 13.77 -11.28 -3.32
N MET A 163 13.81 -10.01 -3.72
CA MET A 163 12.60 -9.19 -3.94
C MET A 163 11.73 -9.67 -5.10
N LEU A 164 12.26 -10.42 -6.07
CA LEU A 164 11.46 -11.04 -7.11
C LEU A 164 10.79 -12.35 -6.66
N ARG A 165 11.33 -13.00 -5.62
CA ARG A 165 10.91 -14.32 -5.14
C ARG A 165 10.09 -14.29 -3.86
N LEU A 166 10.18 -13.22 -3.07
CA LEU A 166 9.43 -13.08 -1.83
C LEU A 166 7.95 -12.74 -2.10
N PRO A 167 7.03 -13.25 -1.27
CA PRO A 167 5.64 -12.81 -1.27
C PRO A 167 5.51 -11.29 -1.09
N ASP A 168 4.55 -10.66 -1.77
CA ASP A 168 4.34 -9.20 -1.76
C ASP A 168 4.15 -8.63 -0.34
N VAL A 169 3.56 -9.41 0.57
CA VAL A 169 3.38 -9.02 1.98
C VAL A 169 4.73 -8.79 2.67
N ILE A 170 5.75 -9.58 2.36
CA ILE A 170 7.07 -9.50 3.00
C ILE A 170 7.80 -8.25 2.52
N ILE A 171 7.79 -8.04 1.21
CA ILE A 171 8.45 -6.88 0.60
C ILE A 171 7.76 -5.58 1.04
N SER A 172 6.43 -5.57 1.12
CA SER A 172 5.70 -4.42 1.64
C SER A 172 6.07 -4.10 3.09
N SER A 173 6.30 -5.11 3.93
CA SER A 173 6.78 -4.93 5.30
C SER A 173 8.20 -4.36 5.41
N LEU A 174 9.09 -4.70 4.48
CA LEU A 174 10.42 -4.10 4.41
C LEU A 174 10.36 -2.69 3.82
N ALA A 175 9.49 -2.44 2.84
CA ALA A 175 9.24 -1.11 2.28
C ALA A 175 8.75 -0.12 3.34
N ASP A 176 8.02 -0.60 4.36
CA ASP A 176 7.64 0.22 5.51
C ASP A 176 8.87 0.83 6.21
N LEU A 177 9.97 0.09 6.38
CA LEU A 177 11.22 0.59 6.95
C LEU A 177 12.02 1.44 5.95
N VAL A 178 12.13 0.98 4.70
CA VAL A 178 13.01 1.59 3.67
C VAL A 178 12.42 2.85 3.06
N LEU A 179 11.11 2.89 2.84
CA LEU A 179 10.42 4.01 2.19
C LEU A 179 9.46 4.72 3.13
N GLY A 180 8.78 3.98 4.00
CA GLY A 180 7.79 4.54 4.91
C GLY A 180 8.41 5.36 6.04
N LEU A 181 9.43 4.82 6.71
CA LEU A 181 10.10 5.50 7.82
C LEU A 181 10.64 6.90 7.46
N PRO A 182 11.44 7.10 6.38
CA PRO A 182 11.94 8.43 6.02
C PRO A 182 10.80 9.39 5.65
N LYS A 183 9.75 8.93 4.97
CA LYS A 183 8.58 9.75 4.66
C LYS A 183 7.85 10.23 5.92
N LEU A 184 7.64 9.33 6.87
CA LEU A 184 7.08 9.67 8.17
C LEU A 184 8.01 10.58 8.98
N ALA A 185 9.32 10.40 8.90
CA ALA A 185 10.30 11.23 9.60
C ALA A 185 10.24 12.69 9.09
N ALA A 186 10.16 12.88 7.77
CA ALA A 186 9.96 14.20 7.16
C ALA A 186 8.61 14.83 7.57
N HIS A 187 7.56 14.00 7.72
CA HIS A 187 6.22 14.45 8.12
C HIS A 187 6.16 15.08 9.52
N ARG A 188 7.19 14.88 10.36
CA ARG A 188 7.31 15.52 11.69
C ARG A 188 7.29 17.05 11.62
N ALA A 189 7.72 17.63 10.51
CA ALA A 189 7.78 19.08 10.33
C ALA A 189 6.42 19.75 10.08
N ARG A 190 5.35 18.98 9.83
CA ARG A 190 4.01 19.52 9.60
C ARG A 190 3.45 20.16 10.90
N PRO A 191 2.95 21.41 10.88
CA PRO A 191 2.53 22.13 12.09
C PRO A 191 1.44 21.44 12.92
N GLN A 192 0.46 20.79 12.27
CA GLN A 192 -0.64 20.09 12.95
C GLN A 192 -0.29 18.62 13.27
N THR A 193 0.99 18.28 13.39
CA THR A 193 1.46 16.93 13.75
C THR A 193 1.96 16.90 15.19
N GLN A 194 1.40 16.01 16.00
CA GLN A 194 1.90 15.68 17.34
C GLN A 194 2.79 14.44 17.27
N LEU A 195 4.09 14.61 17.50
CA LEU A 195 5.04 13.51 17.56
C LEU A 195 4.89 12.72 18.88
N VAL A 196 5.00 11.41 18.80
CA VAL A 196 5.05 10.48 19.94
C VAL A 196 6.19 9.51 19.71
N GLN A 197 7.04 9.31 20.71
CA GLN A 197 7.99 8.20 20.73
C GLN A 197 7.36 7.05 21.51
N TYR A 198 7.35 5.86 20.92
CA TYR A 198 6.80 4.66 21.54
C TYR A 198 7.43 4.40 22.91
N GLU A 199 8.74 4.61 23.02
CA GLU A 199 9.50 4.39 24.24
C GLU A 199 9.02 5.32 25.38
N LEU A 200 8.71 6.59 25.07
CA LEU A 200 8.11 7.52 26.04
C LEU A 200 6.66 7.17 26.35
N LEU A 201 5.88 6.74 25.35
CA LEU A 201 4.49 6.31 25.53
C LEU A 201 4.37 5.16 26.53
N VAL A 202 5.27 4.17 26.48
CA VAL A 202 5.20 3.03 27.39
C VAL A 202 5.81 3.31 28.77
N ALA A 203 6.78 4.23 28.87
CA ALA A 203 7.37 4.65 30.14
C ALA A 203 6.46 5.62 30.91
N HIS A 204 5.78 6.53 30.21
CA HIS A 204 4.97 7.60 30.78
C HIS A 204 3.58 7.70 30.09
N PRO A 205 2.77 6.62 30.10
CA PRO A 205 1.52 6.56 29.32
C PRO A 205 0.53 7.64 29.70
N ASP A 206 0.33 7.90 31.00
CA ASP A 206 -0.63 8.92 31.45
C ASP A 206 -0.21 10.35 31.04
N GLU A 207 1.10 10.65 31.00
CA GLU A 207 1.61 11.95 30.58
C GLU A 207 1.40 12.16 29.08
N GLU A 208 1.84 11.19 28.27
CA GLU A 208 1.72 11.24 26.82
C GLU A 208 0.26 11.30 26.36
N ILE A 209 -0.64 10.54 27.00
CA ILE A 209 -2.07 10.58 26.67
C ILE A 209 -2.68 11.95 27.00
N ARG A 210 -2.40 12.53 28.18
CA ARG A 210 -2.91 13.88 28.52
C ARG A 210 -2.41 14.95 27.56
N ARG A 211 -1.13 14.89 27.17
CA ARG A 211 -0.53 15.78 26.17
C ARG A 211 -1.27 15.69 24.83
N LEU A 212 -1.48 14.47 24.33
CA LEU A 212 -2.17 14.23 23.05
C LEU A 212 -3.62 14.68 23.07
N LEU A 213 -4.35 14.41 24.16
CA LEU A 213 -5.73 14.86 24.33
C LEU A 213 -5.84 16.38 24.33
N THR A 214 -4.92 17.05 25.03
CA THR A 214 -4.86 18.53 25.03
C THR A 214 -4.64 19.06 23.60
N GLY A 215 -3.71 18.46 22.85
CA GLY A 215 -3.48 18.83 21.46
C GLY A 215 -4.63 18.52 20.51
N LEU A 216 -5.51 17.56 20.85
CA LEU A 216 -6.77 17.29 20.15
C LEU A 216 -7.93 18.18 20.62
N GLY A 217 -7.71 19.10 21.57
CA GLY A 217 -8.76 19.94 22.16
C GLY A 217 -9.74 19.18 23.06
N CYS A 218 -9.34 18.02 23.56
CA CYS A 218 -10.09 17.22 24.54
C CYS A 218 -9.70 17.59 25.98
N ASP A 219 -10.58 17.29 26.94
CA ASP A 219 -10.27 17.44 28.36
C ASP A 219 -9.37 16.28 28.85
N PRO A 220 -8.10 16.52 29.20
CA PRO A 220 -7.20 15.46 29.66
C PRO A 220 -7.65 14.81 30.97
N ALA A 221 -8.49 15.47 31.77
CA ALA A 221 -9.00 14.92 33.03
C ALA A 221 -10.15 13.91 32.84
N ALA A 222 -10.78 13.88 31.66
CA ALA A 222 -11.91 13.01 31.38
C ALA A 222 -11.52 11.53 31.14
N VAL A 223 -10.22 11.24 30.99
CA VAL A 223 -9.71 9.86 30.95
C VAL A 223 -9.49 9.36 32.37
N ALA A 224 -10.28 8.38 32.79
CA ALA A 224 -9.91 7.53 33.93
C ALA A 224 -8.55 6.89 33.63
N SER A 225 -7.67 6.73 34.63
CA SER A 225 -6.25 6.34 34.44
C SER A 225 -6.04 5.33 33.32
N ALA A 226 -4.93 5.46 32.57
CA ALA A 226 -4.63 4.67 31.36
C ALA A 226 -4.34 3.17 31.63
N GLY A 227 -5.06 2.56 32.56
CA GLY A 227 -5.14 1.14 32.74
C GLY A 227 -5.75 0.48 31.50
N MET A 228 -5.13 -0.61 31.08
CA MET A 228 -5.52 -1.39 29.91
C MET A 228 -6.85 -2.12 30.21
N ARG A 229 -7.99 -1.52 29.83
CA ARG A 229 -9.28 -2.22 29.90
C ARG A 229 -9.42 -3.20 28.72
N GLN A 230 -10.35 -4.13 28.83
CA GLN A 230 -10.51 -5.19 27.83
C GLN A 230 -10.78 -4.61 26.44
N ALA A 231 -9.92 -4.93 25.46
CA ALA A 231 -10.03 -4.45 24.08
C ALA A 231 -11.06 -5.25 23.27
N ASP A 232 -12.31 -5.32 23.75
CA ASP A 232 -13.37 -6.17 23.18
C ASP A 232 -13.67 -5.85 21.71
N TYR A 233 -13.57 -4.58 21.32
CA TYR A 233 -13.72 -4.15 19.93
C TYR A 233 -12.69 -4.76 18.96
N LEU A 234 -11.54 -5.25 19.45
CA LEU A 234 -10.56 -5.97 18.64
C LEU A 234 -10.83 -7.47 18.55
N ARG A 235 -11.67 -8.03 19.44
CA ARG A 235 -12.03 -9.47 19.39
C ARG A 235 -12.89 -9.80 18.18
N SER A 236 -13.74 -8.86 17.75
CA SER A 236 -14.58 -8.99 16.56
C SER A 236 -13.89 -8.58 15.26
N SER A 237 -12.64 -8.08 15.33
CA SER A 237 -11.90 -7.61 14.15
C SER A 237 -10.79 -8.58 13.72
N SER A 238 -10.56 -8.63 12.40
CA SER A 238 -9.38 -9.27 11.80
C SER A 238 -8.21 -8.29 11.66
N PHE A 239 -8.42 -7.00 11.93
CA PHE A 239 -7.44 -5.93 11.79
C PHE A 239 -6.98 -5.38 13.15
N GLY A 240 -5.76 -4.84 13.20
CA GLY A 240 -5.10 -4.42 14.44
C GLY A 240 -4.20 -5.48 15.06
N ASP A 241 -3.38 -5.06 16.04
CA ASP A 241 -2.41 -5.95 16.69
C ASP A 241 -3.09 -6.79 17.79
N ARG A 242 -3.31 -8.08 17.52
CA ARG A 242 -3.96 -9.00 18.48
C ARG A 242 -3.15 -9.26 19.74
N LYS A 243 -1.84 -9.02 19.75
CA LYS A 243 -1.01 -9.14 20.96
C LYS A 243 -1.46 -8.21 22.10
N ILE A 244 -2.22 -7.15 21.78
CA ILE A 244 -2.81 -6.28 22.79
C ILE A 244 -3.84 -7.03 23.66
N LEU A 245 -4.50 -8.07 23.15
CA LEU A 245 -5.47 -8.86 23.89
C LEU A 245 -4.84 -9.75 24.97
N GLU A 246 -3.54 -9.99 24.87
CA GLU A 246 -2.76 -10.83 25.79
C GLU A 246 -2.18 -10.01 26.96
N ARG A 247 -2.35 -8.69 26.94
CA ARG A 247 -1.76 -7.78 27.92
C ARG A 247 -2.84 -7.15 28.80
N ASN A 248 -2.51 -7.05 30.09
CA ASN A 248 -3.38 -6.45 31.11
C ASN A 248 -2.87 -5.09 31.60
N ALA A 249 -1.70 -4.64 31.12
CA ALA A 249 -1.09 -3.37 31.46
C ALA A 249 -0.16 -2.90 30.33
N VAL A 250 0.08 -1.59 30.29
CA VAL A 250 1.18 -1.01 29.49
C VAL A 250 2.49 -1.37 30.16
N ASP A 251 3.45 -1.87 29.39
CA ASP A 251 4.76 -2.30 29.88
C ASP A 251 5.88 -2.02 28.88
N GLU A 252 7.10 -1.92 29.39
CA GLU A 252 8.31 -1.65 28.63
C GLU A 252 8.99 -2.91 28.08
N SER A 253 8.40 -4.11 28.24
CA SER A 253 9.06 -5.39 27.93
C SER A 253 9.56 -5.49 26.49
N SER A 254 8.87 -4.79 25.58
CA SER A 254 9.12 -4.80 24.15
C SER A 254 10.15 -3.76 23.66
N VAL A 255 10.62 -2.87 24.54
CA VAL A 255 11.49 -1.75 24.16
C VAL A 255 12.89 -2.26 23.77
N LYS A 256 13.46 -3.17 24.57
CA LYS A 256 14.83 -3.67 24.39
C LYS A 256 14.93 -5.08 23.82
N THR A 257 13.79 -5.74 23.54
CA THR A 257 13.76 -7.14 23.06
C THR A 257 14.56 -7.37 21.78
N TRP A 258 14.72 -6.35 20.94
CA TRP A 258 15.50 -6.43 19.71
C TRP A 258 16.96 -6.83 19.95
N GLN A 259 17.54 -6.46 21.10
CA GLN A 259 18.94 -6.75 21.45
C GLN A 259 19.20 -8.26 21.56
N SER A 260 18.21 -9.05 21.98
CA SER A 260 18.33 -10.50 22.09
C SER A 260 17.68 -11.25 20.91
N HIS A 261 16.82 -10.58 20.14
CA HIS A 261 16.06 -11.20 19.04
C HIS A 261 16.70 -11.01 17.66
N LEU A 262 17.57 -10.01 17.51
CA LEU A 262 18.33 -9.77 16.29
C LEU A 262 19.78 -10.21 16.48
N SER A 263 20.29 -10.98 15.52
CA SER A 263 21.71 -11.23 15.36
C SER A 263 22.42 -9.98 14.82
N VAL A 264 23.76 -9.94 14.91
CA VAL A 264 24.59 -8.85 14.39
C VAL A 264 24.32 -8.59 12.90
N GLU A 265 24.18 -9.65 12.10
CA GLU A 265 23.87 -9.53 10.67
C GLU A 265 22.46 -8.98 10.40
N GLU A 266 21.49 -9.31 11.25
CA GLU A 266 20.14 -8.76 11.12
C GLU A 266 20.10 -7.29 11.54
N MET A 267 20.84 -6.93 12.59
CA MET A 267 21.05 -5.52 12.95
C MET A 267 21.73 -4.77 11.79
N GLN A 268 22.78 -5.34 11.20
CA GLN A 268 23.43 -4.77 10.01
C GLN A 268 22.44 -4.55 8.87
N THR A 269 21.57 -5.53 8.59
CA THR A 269 20.55 -5.40 7.54
C THR A 269 19.59 -4.25 7.85
N VAL A 270 19.13 -4.11 9.10
CA VAL A 270 18.27 -3.00 9.50
C VAL A 270 18.99 -1.66 9.34
N THR A 271 20.26 -1.57 9.75
CA THR A 271 21.09 -0.36 9.58
C THR A 271 21.25 0.00 8.11
N ASP A 272 21.50 -0.97 7.24
CA ASP A 272 21.65 -0.78 5.79
C ASP A 272 20.33 -0.32 5.14
N LEU A 273 19.19 -0.84 5.59
CA LEU A 273 17.85 -0.49 5.06
C LEU A 273 17.37 0.90 5.51
N VAL A 274 17.67 1.28 6.75
CA VAL A 274 17.18 2.52 7.38
C VAL A 274 18.15 3.69 7.16
N GLY A 275 19.44 3.41 7.29
CA GLY A 275 20.53 4.38 7.32
C GLY A 275 20.87 4.86 8.73
N ALA A 276 22.17 4.95 9.04
CA ALA A 276 22.66 5.47 10.32
C ALA A 276 22.25 6.93 10.56
N GLU A 277 22.29 7.77 9.51
CA GLU A 277 21.88 9.18 9.58
C GLU A 277 20.43 9.34 10.06
N LEU A 278 19.50 8.54 9.51
CA LEU A 278 18.09 8.60 9.90
C LEU A 278 17.88 8.09 11.33
N LEU A 279 18.65 7.08 11.77
CA LEU A 279 18.62 6.65 13.18
C LEU A 279 19.02 7.78 14.13
N LEU A 280 20.08 8.53 13.79
CA LEU A 280 20.53 9.69 14.55
C LEU A 280 19.48 10.81 14.53
N GLU A 281 18.92 11.13 13.37
CA GLU A 281 17.87 12.16 13.19
C GLU A 281 16.58 11.87 13.99
N LEU A 282 16.28 10.58 14.19
CA LEU A 282 15.14 10.11 14.97
C LEU A 282 15.43 10.00 16.48
N GLY A 283 16.69 10.19 16.90
CA GLY A 283 17.12 10.13 18.30
C GLY A 283 17.50 8.73 18.80
N TYR A 284 17.77 7.78 17.91
CA TYR A 284 18.14 6.39 18.23
C TYR A 284 19.67 6.16 18.20
N GLU A 285 20.44 7.15 18.67
CA GLU A 285 21.90 7.09 18.72
C GLU A 285 22.40 5.97 19.64
N GLN A 286 21.77 5.78 20.80
CA GLN A 286 22.19 4.76 21.77
C GLN A 286 21.96 3.34 21.23
N GLU A 287 20.85 3.13 20.52
CA GLU A 287 20.54 1.89 19.83
C GLU A 287 21.55 1.61 18.70
N LEU A 288 21.92 2.63 17.93
CA LEU A 288 22.95 2.52 16.90
C LEU A 288 24.32 2.19 17.50
N LEU A 289 24.72 2.86 18.59
CA LEU A 289 25.96 2.58 19.31
C LEU A 289 26.00 1.14 19.85
N HIS A 290 24.87 0.66 20.39
CA HIS A 290 24.76 -0.73 20.84
C HIS A 290 24.98 -1.72 19.68
N ALA A 291 24.34 -1.47 18.53
CA ALA A 291 24.53 -2.30 17.33
C ALA A 291 25.99 -2.27 16.86
N GLN A 292 26.63 -1.10 16.87
CA GLN A 292 28.04 -0.94 16.49
C GLN A 292 28.99 -1.67 17.44
N GLN A 293 28.75 -1.61 18.75
CA GLN A 293 29.50 -2.38 19.74
C GLN A 293 29.36 -3.90 19.56
N ALA A 294 28.20 -4.34 19.04
CA ALA A 294 27.97 -5.74 18.69
C ALA A 294 28.62 -6.16 17.35
N GLY A 295 29.17 -5.22 16.58
CA GLY A 295 29.89 -5.49 15.33
C GLY A 295 29.19 -4.99 14.05
N VAL A 296 28.10 -4.22 14.16
CA VAL A 296 27.48 -3.55 13.00
C VAL A 296 28.38 -2.40 12.52
N LEU A 297 28.51 -2.26 11.21
CA LEU A 297 29.28 -1.20 10.57
C LEU A 297 28.33 -0.20 9.90
N ASP A 298 28.62 1.08 10.01
CA ASP A 298 28.00 2.07 9.13
C ASP A 298 28.67 1.98 7.75
N ARG A 299 27.93 1.45 6.77
CA ARG A 299 28.40 1.30 5.39
C ARG A 299 28.18 2.55 4.54
N GLY A 300 27.69 3.63 5.14
CA GLY A 300 27.47 4.92 4.49
C GLY A 300 26.10 5.04 3.81
N GLY A 301 25.72 6.29 3.54
CA GLY A 301 24.42 6.64 2.95
C GLY A 301 24.21 6.10 1.53
N GLU A 302 25.27 5.82 0.78
CA GLU A 302 25.18 5.25 -0.57
C GLU A 302 24.54 3.87 -0.58
N VAL A 303 24.89 3.01 0.39
CA VAL A 303 24.26 1.69 0.56
C VAL A 303 22.78 1.84 0.88
N THR A 304 22.43 2.76 1.77
CA THR A 304 21.02 3.03 2.11
C THR A 304 20.25 3.52 0.90
N GLU A 305 20.79 4.45 0.12
CA GLU A 305 20.10 4.99 -1.05
C GLU A 305 19.91 3.93 -2.14
N LEU A 306 20.85 3.00 -2.30
CA LEU A 306 20.70 1.85 -3.19
C LEU A 306 19.47 1.01 -2.80
N TYR A 307 19.31 0.69 -1.51
CA TYR A 307 18.09 0.00 -1.03
C TYR A 307 16.85 0.83 -1.32
N ARG A 308 16.88 2.14 -1.08
CA ARG A 308 15.73 3.02 -1.39
C ARG A 308 15.38 2.98 -2.87
N GLN A 309 16.34 3.06 -3.78
CA GLN A 309 16.10 3.00 -5.23
C GLN A 309 15.49 1.68 -5.66
N MET A 310 16.01 0.57 -5.14
CA MET A 310 15.48 -0.77 -5.44
C MET A 310 14.04 -0.92 -4.95
N PHE A 311 13.75 -0.53 -3.71
CA PHE A 311 12.39 -0.57 -3.17
C PHE A 311 11.44 0.39 -3.88
N ARG A 312 11.88 1.59 -4.27
CA ARG A 312 11.08 2.52 -5.11
C ARG A 312 10.74 1.88 -6.44
N THR A 313 11.73 1.32 -7.14
CA THR A 313 11.51 0.68 -8.44
C THR A 313 10.52 -0.47 -8.34
N TRP A 314 10.67 -1.33 -7.32
CA TRP A 314 9.70 -2.40 -7.05
C TRP A 314 8.29 -1.84 -6.77
N TRP A 315 8.20 -0.78 -5.97
CA TRP A 315 6.94 -0.13 -5.60
C TRP A 315 6.24 0.51 -6.80
N ASP A 316 7.00 1.16 -7.68
CA ASP A 316 6.50 1.83 -8.88
C ASP A 316 6.03 0.82 -9.93
N LEU A 317 6.75 -0.29 -10.11
CA LEU A 317 6.32 -1.38 -11.00
C LEU A 317 4.98 -2.00 -10.57
N ARG A 318 4.67 -1.96 -9.27
CA ARG A 318 3.38 -2.41 -8.74
C ARG A 318 2.30 -1.35 -8.88
N SER A 319 2.64 -0.09 -8.63
CA SER A 319 1.72 1.06 -8.74
C SER A 319 1.30 1.34 -10.20
N THR A 320 2.20 1.10 -11.16
CA THR A 320 1.94 1.26 -12.61
C THR A 320 1.16 0.10 -13.23
N LYS A 321 1.30 -1.13 -12.71
CA LYS A 321 0.43 -2.26 -13.08
C LYS A 321 -1.05 -2.04 -12.71
N THR A 322 -1.34 -1.04 -11.88
CA THR A 322 -2.68 -0.62 -11.45
C THR A 322 -3.20 0.65 -12.12
N GLY A 323 -2.52 1.22 -13.12
CA GLY A 323 -3.03 2.37 -13.87
C GLY A 323 -2.00 3.07 -14.74
N ALA A 324 -1.64 2.49 -15.88
CA ALA A 324 -0.78 3.15 -16.86
C ALA A 324 -1.56 3.45 -18.15
N LEU A 325 -2.17 4.64 -18.22
CA LEU A 325 -1.81 5.72 -19.15
C LEU A 325 -2.74 6.94 -18.93
N SER A 326 -2.34 7.84 -18.03
CA SER A 326 -2.89 9.20 -17.94
C SER A 326 -1.77 10.20 -18.21
N GLY A 327 -1.68 10.65 -19.46
CA GLY A 327 -0.88 11.80 -19.89
C GLY A 327 -1.68 12.60 -20.94
N PRO A 328 -1.54 13.94 -20.99
CA PRO A 328 -2.39 14.78 -21.84
C PRO A 328 -1.93 14.65 -23.29
N SER A 329 -2.77 14.06 -24.14
CA SER A 329 -2.57 14.09 -25.59
C SER A 329 -3.01 15.45 -26.11
N HIS A 330 -2.03 16.31 -26.39
CA HIS A 330 -2.22 17.47 -27.25
C HIS A 330 -2.69 17.01 -28.64
N ALA A 331 -3.73 17.67 -29.13
CA ALA A 331 -4.27 17.50 -30.47
C ALA A 331 -3.21 17.87 -31.55
N GLY A 332 -3.12 17.05 -32.60
CA GLY A 332 -2.30 17.31 -33.79
C GLY A 332 -2.39 16.18 -34.83
N GLU A 333 -3.43 16.27 -35.66
CA GLU A 333 -3.66 15.75 -37.04
C GLU A 333 -3.23 14.33 -37.53
N PRO A 334 -4.02 13.72 -38.45
CA PRO A 334 -3.83 12.36 -38.93
C PRO A 334 -2.89 12.27 -40.14
N VAL A 335 -2.01 11.26 -40.16
CA VAL A 335 -1.29 10.85 -41.37
C VAL A 335 -1.85 9.52 -41.87
N HIS A 336 -2.45 9.57 -43.07
CA HIS A 336 -2.89 8.42 -43.85
C HIS A 336 -1.72 7.70 -44.54
N THR A 337 -2.01 6.46 -44.99
CA THR A 337 -1.29 5.52 -45.89
C THR A 337 -0.57 4.38 -45.15
N ALA A 338 -0.68 3.09 -45.49
CA ALA A 338 -1.36 2.31 -46.54
C ALA A 338 -1.53 0.86 -46.00
N TRP A 339 -2.71 0.23 -46.08
CA TRP A 339 -3.13 -0.78 -47.08
C TRP A 339 -2.10 -1.89 -47.42
N ASP A 340 -2.41 -3.11 -46.95
CA ASP A 340 -2.13 -4.47 -47.48
C ASP A 340 -1.85 -5.42 -46.29
N VAL A 341 -2.55 -6.52 -46.01
CA VAL A 341 -2.99 -7.60 -46.91
C VAL A 341 -4.24 -8.26 -46.30
N SER A 342 -5.37 -8.16 -47.00
CA SER A 342 -6.62 -8.87 -46.69
C SER A 342 -6.83 -10.10 -47.60
N GLU A 343 -5.76 -10.68 -48.14
CA GLU A 343 -5.86 -11.62 -49.27
C GLU A 343 -5.31 -13.04 -49.05
N LYS A 344 -5.25 -13.53 -47.80
CA LYS A 344 -4.72 -14.89 -47.54
C LYS A 344 -5.54 -15.85 -46.65
N VAL A 345 -6.85 -15.66 -46.50
CA VAL A 345 -7.68 -16.65 -45.76
C VAL A 345 -8.93 -17.13 -46.56
N ARG A 346 -9.05 -16.81 -47.85
CA ARG A 346 -10.05 -17.44 -48.73
C ARG A 346 -9.43 -18.47 -49.67
N ALA A 347 -8.99 -19.60 -49.14
CA ALA A 347 -8.89 -20.88 -49.88
C ALA A 347 -8.35 -21.99 -48.97
N ALA A 348 -9.24 -22.77 -48.34
CA ALA A 348 -9.10 -24.22 -48.11
C ALA A 348 -10.13 -24.69 -47.06
N CYS A 349 -11.31 -25.10 -47.52
CA CYS A 349 -11.96 -26.37 -47.14
C CYS A 349 -13.31 -26.42 -47.85
N ASP A 350 -13.23 -26.88 -49.09
CA ASP A 350 -14.32 -27.40 -49.88
C ASP A 350 -14.88 -28.66 -49.18
N ILE A 351 -16.14 -28.61 -48.74
CA ILE A 351 -16.88 -29.81 -48.28
C ILE A 351 -17.99 -30.08 -49.29
N SER A 352 -17.61 -30.24 -50.55
CA SER A 352 -18.37 -31.03 -51.51
C SER A 352 -18.10 -32.52 -51.25
N LYS A 353 -18.85 -33.14 -50.32
CA LYS A 353 -19.18 -34.60 -50.27
C LYS A 353 -19.94 -34.97 -48.99
N VAL A 354 -21.23 -34.69 -48.94
CA VAL A 354 -22.18 -35.52 -48.17
C VAL A 354 -23.50 -35.59 -48.95
N ARG A 355 -23.65 -36.62 -49.79
CA ARG A 355 -24.97 -37.16 -50.17
C ARG A 355 -24.90 -38.68 -50.23
N GLN A 356 -25.96 -39.28 -49.68
CA GLN A 356 -26.33 -40.69 -49.49
C GLN A 356 -26.02 -41.21 -48.07
N ALA A 357 -26.98 -41.59 -47.22
CA ALA A 357 -28.42 -41.85 -47.41
C ALA A 357 -29.22 -41.68 -46.08
N ASN A 358 -30.51 -41.38 -46.22
CA ASN A 358 -31.64 -41.44 -45.28
C ASN A 358 -31.76 -40.43 -44.10
N GLY A 359 -32.53 -39.34 -44.35
CA GLY A 359 -33.38 -38.55 -43.41
C GLY A 359 -32.69 -37.66 -42.36
N PRO A 360 -33.20 -36.46 -41.97
CA PRO A 360 -34.60 -35.98 -41.99
C PRO A 360 -34.82 -34.72 -42.87
N SER A 361 -36.03 -34.14 -42.83
CA SER A 361 -36.55 -33.16 -43.80
C SER A 361 -35.88 -31.78 -43.78
N ASP A 362 -35.89 -31.08 -44.94
CA ASP A 362 -35.30 -29.74 -45.15
C ASP A 362 -35.84 -28.64 -44.19
N ALA A 363 -36.96 -28.87 -43.51
CA ALA A 363 -37.52 -27.94 -42.52
C ALA A 363 -36.74 -27.91 -41.19
N ASP A 364 -36.05 -29.00 -40.82
CA ASP A 364 -35.33 -29.11 -39.54
C ASP A 364 -33.92 -28.49 -39.59
N VAL A 365 -33.34 -28.34 -40.77
CA VAL A 365 -32.00 -27.74 -40.97
C VAL A 365 -32.07 -26.21 -40.90
N GLU A 366 -33.14 -25.61 -41.44
CA GLU A 366 -33.31 -24.16 -41.47
C GLU A 366 -33.77 -23.58 -40.10
N GLN A 367 -34.43 -24.39 -39.26
CA GLN A 367 -34.84 -24.00 -37.91
C GLN A 367 -33.69 -24.07 -36.88
N ASN A 368 -32.67 -24.92 -37.12
CA ASN A 368 -31.47 -25.04 -36.27
C ASN A 368 -30.31 -24.11 -36.66
N LEU A 369 -30.30 -23.54 -37.87
CA LEU A 369 -29.26 -22.60 -38.32
C LEU A 369 -29.49 -21.16 -37.83
N ARG A 370 -30.73 -20.75 -37.55
CA ARG A 370 -31.07 -19.39 -37.08
C ARG A 370 -30.46 -19.03 -35.71
N PRO A 371 -30.44 -19.91 -34.69
CA PRO A 371 -29.77 -19.64 -33.42
C PRO A 371 -28.24 -19.58 -33.55
N ALA A 372 -27.65 -20.42 -34.40
CA ALA A 372 -26.19 -20.47 -34.60
C ALA A 372 -25.65 -19.20 -35.27
N THR A 373 -26.35 -18.65 -36.27
CA THR A 373 -26.01 -17.34 -36.86
C THR A 373 -26.28 -16.16 -35.92
N SER A 374 -27.25 -16.27 -35.01
CA SER A 374 -27.54 -15.24 -33.99
C SER A 374 -26.48 -15.17 -32.89
N MET A 375 -25.77 -16.28 -32.62
CA MET A 375 -24.70 -16.35 -31.62
C MET A 375 -23.29 -16.14 -32.22
N ALA A 376 -23.13 -16.36 -33.53
CA ALA A 376 -21.85 -16.23 -34.20
C ALA A 376 -21.28 -14.80 -34.11
N ALA A 377 -22.08 -13.77 -34.41
CA ALA A 377 -21.63 -12.37 -34.37
C ALA A 377 -21.16 -11.92 -32.96
N PRO A 378 -21.92 -12.16 -31.88
CA PRO A 378 -21.47 -11.88 -30.51
C PRO A 378 -20.21 -12.64 -30.11
N LEU A 379 -20.06 -13.91 -30.50
CA LEU A 379 -18.87 -14.72 -30.21
C LEU A 379 -17.64 -14.24 -30.99
N GLN A 380 -17.82 -13.79 -32.23
CA GLN A 380 -16.75 -13.21 -33.04
C GLN A 380 -16.28 -11.88 -32.46
N GLN A 381 -17.20 -11.06 -31.96
CA GLN A 381 -16.89 -9.80 -31.31
C GLN A 381 -16.20 -10.01 -29.95
N ALA A 382 -16.63 -11.03 -29.18
CA ALA A 382 -15.95 -11.44 -27.95
C ALA A 382 -14.55 -12.00 -28.22
N LEU A 383 -14.37 -12.77 -29.31
CA LEU A 383 -13.06 -13.27 -29.71
C LEU A 383 -12.11 -12.13 -30.12
N LEU A 384 -12.59 -11.15 -30.89
CA LEU A 384 -11.81 -9.96 -31.24
C LEU A 384 -11.43 -9.12 -30.02
N ALA A 385 -12.33 -8.99 -29.04
CA ALA A 385 -12.03 -8.34 -27.76
C ALA A 385 -10.97 -9.12 -26.97
N LEU A 386 -11.09 -10.45 -26.88
CA LEU A 386 -10.10 -11.33 -26.26
C LEU A 386 -8.74 -11.29 -26.97
N GLU A 387 -8.72 -11.19 -28.29
CA GLU A 387 -7.50 -11.04 -29.09
C GLU A 387 -6.85 -9.67 -28.90
N ALA A 388 -7.65 -8.60 -28.78
CA ALA A 388 -7.17 -7.26 -28.44
C ALA A 388 -6.61 -7.21 -27.00
N ASP A 389 -7.32 -7.82 -26.03
CA ASP A 389 -6.85 -7.95 -24.64
C ASP A 389 -5.59 -8.81 -24.56
N ARG A 390 -5.49 -9.88 -25.37
CA ARG A 390 -4.28 -10.69 -25.48
C ARG A 390 -3.13 -9.90 -26.10
N ALA A 391 -3.38 -9.08 -27.11
CA ALA A 391 -2.37 -8.22 -27.72
C ALA A 391 -1.88 -7.14 -26.75
N ALA A 392 -2.79 -6.52 -26.00
CA ALA A 392 -2.45 -5.58 -24.91
C ALA A 392 -1.67 -6.27 -23.78
N GLY A 393 -2.06 -7.50 -23.41
CA GLY A 393 -1.33 -8.34 -22.46
C GLY A 393 0.08 -8.72 -22.94
N LEU A 394 0.25 -9.01 -24.23
CA LEU A 394 1.56 -9.25 -24.84
C LEU A 394 2.42 -7.98 -24.89
N ASP A 395 1.82 -6.82 -25.12
CA ASP A 395 2.51 -5.53 -25.03
C ASP A 395 2.94 -5.21 -23.59
N ALA A 396 2.08 -5.51 -22.61
CA ALA A 396 2.42 -5.40 -21.19
C ALA A 396 3.55 -6.37 -20.77
N ILE A 397 3.56 -7.59 -21.34
CA ILE A 397 4.66 -8.55 -21.15
C ILE A 397 5.95 -8.01 -21.78
N ARG A 398 5.90 -7.49 -23.01
CA ARG A 398 7.08 -6.89 -23.67
C ARG A 398 7.63 -5.68 -22.90
N LYS A 399 6.76 -4.82 -22.38
CA LYS A 399 7.14 -3.69 -21.51
C LYS A 399 7.76 -4.19 -20.21
N ARG A 400 7.24 -5.28 -19.63
CA ARG A 400 7.82 -5.94 -18.45
C ARG A 400 9.21 -6.52 -18.76
N ASP A 401 9.38 -7.18 -19.89
CA ASP A 401 10.67 -7.75 -20.30
C ASP A 401 11.69 -6.64 -20.58
N ALA A 402 11.26 -5.53 -21.19
CA ALA A 402 12.10 -4.33 -21.36
C ALA A 402 12.50 -3.70 -20.01
N ALA A 403 11.58 -3.65 -19.03
CA ALA A 403 11.89 -3.19 -17.68
C ALA A 403 12.85 -4.14 -16.95
N ILE A 404 12.72 -5.45 -17.14
CA ILE A 404 13.66 -6.46 -16.60
C ILE A 404 15.05 -6.27 -17.21
N GLU A 405 15.17 -6.05 -18.52
CA GLU A 405 16.46 -5.80 -19.16
C GLU A 405 17.08 -4.46 -18.73
N MET A 406 16.26 -3.43 -18.53
CA MET A 406 16.73 -2.15 -17.98
C MET A 406 17.28 -2.31 -16.55
N LEU A 407 16.55 -3.06 -15.70
CA LEU A 407 16.99 -3.39 -14.34
C LEU A 407 18.29 -4.20 -14.34
N ARG A 408 18.43 -5.19 -15.24
CA ARG A 408 19.67 -5.97 -15.42
C ARG A 408 20.85 -5.09 -15.83
N GLY A 409 20.62 -4.16 -16.75
CA GLY A 409 21.64 -3.20 -17.19
C GLY A 409 22.11 -2.28 -16.08
N GLU A 410 21.19 -1.76 -15.26
CA GLU A 410 21.57 -0.89 -14.13
C GLU A 410 22.29 -1.67 -13.03
N VAL A 411 21.86 -2.91 -12.73
CA VAL A 411 22.59 -3.80 -11.82
C VAL A 411 24.03 -4.02 -12.29
N ALA A 412 24.25 -4.32 -13.57
CA ALA A 412 25.60 -4.52 -14.13
C ALA A 412 26.47 -3.25 -14.06
N ARG A 413 25.88 -2.07 -14.28
CA ARG A 413 26.57 -0.78 -14.17
C ARG A 413 26.99 -0.50 -12.72
N LEU A 414 26.12 -0.78 -11.77
CA LEU A 414 26.40 -0.59 -10.34
C LEU A 414 27.48 -1.56 -9.84
N GLU A 415 27.49 -2.81 -10.32
CA GLU A 415 28.56 -3.78 -10.04
C GLU A 415 29.93 -3.34 -10.57
N GLN A 416 29.98 -2.64 -11.71
CA GLN A 416 31.24 -2.06 -12.21
C GLN A 416 31.78 -0.96 -11.29
N ILE A 417 30.91 -0.06 -10.81
CA ILE A 417 31.32 1.04 -9.91
C ILE A 417 31.89 0.47 -8.60
N LEU A 418 31.22 -0.53 -8.02
CA LEU A 418 31.66 -1.21 -6.80
C LEU A 418 32.99 -1.95 -6.95
N ASN A 419 33.31 -2.46 -8.14
CA ASN A 419 34.60 -3.12 -8.40
C ASN A 419 35.75 -2.13 -8.67
N THR A 420 35.48 -0.83 -8.73
CA THR A 420 36.48 0.22 -9.00
C THR A 420 36.82 1.06 -7.75
N ILE A 421 36.19 0.77 -6.61
CA ILE A 421 36.42 1.35 -5.28
C ILE A 421 37.04 0.27 -4.41
#